data_AF-A0A3S8SBM3-F1
#
_entry.id   AF-A0A3S8SBM3-F1
#
_cell.length_a   1.000
_cell.length_b   1.000
_cell.length_c   1.000
_cell.angle_alpha   90.00
_cell.angle_beta   90.00
_cell.angle_gamma   90.00
#
_symmetry.space_group_name_H-M   'P 1'
#
loop_
_entity.id
_entity.type
_entity.pdbx_description
1 polymer ?
#
loop_
_entity_poly.entity_id
_entity_poly.type
_entity_poly.pdbx_seq_one_letter_code
_entity_poly.pdbx_strand_id
1 'polypeptide(L)'
;MSRLIIQPKKLYQIGANVKKKYSSAEYHNLDIYQINTTYYSALGNDDKKYFLARLLQIFAPGIPQIYYVGLLAGENDIKLLEKTKEGRDINHHYYELDEIEKQVQRPVVKSLIKLLEFRNSVPAFDLDGSIEVETPSEHEIVITRMNKDKTKVASAHVDLKNLTYQVKYNDQVFVF
;
A
#
# COMPACT_ATOMS: atom_id res chain seq x y z
N MET A 1 20.29 -9.26 -0.34
CA MET A 1 19.45 -8.76 0.78
C MET A 1 19.27 -7.25 0.66
N SER A 2 18.46 -6.81 -0.30
CA SER A 2 18.15 -5.39 -0.52
C SER A 2 17.01 -4.99 0.43
N ARG A 3 17.32 -4.07 1.34
CA ARG A 3 16.45 -3.62 2.43
C ARG A 3 15.17 -2.97 1.88
N LEU A 4 14.04 -3.65 2.02
CA LEU A 4 12.70 -3.04 1.98
C LEU A 4 12.37 -2.36 3.33
N ILE A 5 13.36 -1.70 3.94
CA ILE A 5 13.17 -0.86 5.12
C ILE A 5 13.21 0.56 4.61
N ILE A 6 12.05 1.21 4.62
CA ILE A 6 11.93 2.63 4.39
C ILE A 6 12.80 3.35 5.43
N GLN A 7 13.97 3.85 5.02
CA GLN A 7 14.84 4.58 5.92
C GLN A 7 14.22 5.96 6.19
N PRO A 8 14.09 6.39 7.45
CA PRO A 8 13.46 7.67 7.79
C PRO A 8 14.05 8.86 7.01
N LYS A 9 15.39 8.87 6.82
CA LYS A 9 16.09 9.91 6.05
C LYS A 9 15.66 9.96 4.58
N LYS A 10 15.41 8.80 3.96
CA LYS A 10 14.98 8.72 2.56
C LYS A 10 13.53 9.16 2.41
N LEU A 11 12.69 8.90 3.42
CA LEU A 11 11.29 9.38 3.44
C LEU A 11 11.19 10.91 3.38
N TYR A 12 12.06 11.63 4.09
CA TYR A 12 12.11 13.10 4.01
C TYR A 12 12.61 13.64 2.66
N GLN A 13 13.21 12.79 1.82
CA GLN A 13 13.70 13.16 0.49
C GLN A 13 12.69 12.80 -0.61
N ILE A 14 11.96 11.69 -0.45
CA ILE A 14 11.07 11.13 -1.49
C ILE A 14 9.58 11.33 -1.17
N GLY A 15 9.23 11.54 0.09
CA GLY A 15 7.85 11.69 0.54
C GLY A 15 7.32 13.08 0.25
N ALA A 16 6.13 13.17 -0.34
CA ALA A 16 5.49 14.45 -0.61
C ALA A 16 5.07 15.11 0.71
N ASN A 17 5.58 16.32 0.96
CA ASN A 17 5.25 17.13 2.14
C ASN A 17 5.56 16.47 3.50
N VAL A 18 6.44 15.47 3.55
CA VAL A 18 6.92 14.85 4.79
C VAL A 18 7.98 15.76 5.42
N LYS A 19 7.70 16.35 6.59
CA LYS A 19 8.68 17.18 7.33
C LYS A 19 8.95 16.61 8.70
N LYS A 20 10.23 16.57 9.10
CA LYS A 20 10.67 16.12 10.44
C LYS A 20 9.92 16.81 11.58
N LYS A 21 9.60 18.11 11.41
CA LYS A 21 8.90 18.89 12.44
C LYS A 21 7.56 18.26 12.84
N TYR A 22 6.85 17.64 11.90
CA TYR A 22 5.52 17.05 12.13
C TYR A 22 5.54 15.75 12.96
N SER A 23 6.72 15.16 13.16
CA SER A 23 6.95 13.99 14.02
C SER A 23 7.69 14.35 15.31
N SER A 24 7.74 15.64 15.68
CA SER A 24 8.41 16.11 16.90
C SER A 24 7.44 16.35 18.05
N ALA A 25 7.99 16.62 19.24
CA ALA A 25 7.23 17.01 20.43
C ALA A 25 6.45 18.32 20.25
N GLU A 26 6.86 19.20 19.31
CA GLU A 26 6.15 20.44 18.96
C GLU A 26 4.73 20.18 18.43
N TYR A 27 4.46 18.96 17.94
CA TYR A 27 3.16 18.52 17.44
C TYR A 27 2.56 17.40 18.33
N HIS A 28 2.80 17.48 19.64
CA HIS A 28 2.26 16.57 20.67
C HIS A 28 2.40 15.07 20.36
N ASN A 29 3.47 14.67 19.67
CA ASN A 29 3.70 13.27 19.37
C ASN A 29 4.05 12.48 20.63
N LEU A 30 3.21 11.51 20.94
CA LEU A 30 3.43 10.55 22.02
C LEU A 30 4.54 9.54 21.68
N ASP A 31 4.79 9.29 20.39
CA ASP A 31 5.85 8.41 19.91
C ASP A 31 6.70 9.10 18.83
N ILE A 32 7.85 9.63 19.24
CA ILE A 32 8.80 10.36 18.38
C ILE A 32 9.57 9.46 17.40
N TYR A 33 9.39 8.14 17.47
CA TYR A 33 10.01 7.18 16.55
C TYR A 33 9.12 6.84 15.35
N GLN A 34 7.83 7.18 15.41
CA GLN A 34 6.91 7.01 14.29
C GLN A 34 7.00 8.18 13.31
N ILE A 35 6.87 7.88 12.02
CA ILE A 35 6.83 8.91 10.98
C ILE A 35 5.38 9.20 10.66
N ASN A 36 4.94 10.42 10.96
CA ASN A 36 3.59 10.87 10.65
C ASN A 36 3.50 11.25 9.18
N THR A 37 2.86 10.38 8.42
CA THR A 37 2.54 10.60 7.01
C THR A 37 1.45 9.61 6.61
N THR A 38 0.68 9.94 5.59
CA THR A 38 -0.06 8.90 4.86
C THR A 38 0.93 8.02 4.10
N TYR A 39 0.56 6.75 3.90
CA TYR A 39 1.41 5.81 3.15
C TYR A 39 1.51 6.18 1.67
N TYR A 40 0.46 6.79 1.11
CA TYR A 40 0.47 7.30 -0.27
C TYR A 40 1.49 8.44 -0.43
N SER A 41 1.50 9.41 0.50
CA SER A 41 2.49 10.49 0.50
C SER A 41 3.90 10.03 0.85
N ALA A 42 4.05 8.98 1.66
CA ALA A 42 5.33 8.33 1.93
C ALA A 42 5.98 7.78 0.64
N LEU A 43 5.18 7.38 -0.34
CA LEU A 43 5.62 6.92 -1.66
C LEU A 43 5.68 8.04 -2.71
N GLY A 44 5.57 9.30 -2.29
CA GLY A 44 5.70 10.47 -3.14
C GLY A 44 4.43 10.80 -3.94
N ASN A 45 3.25 10.41 -3.45
CA ASN A 45 1.97 10.55 -4.16
C ASN A 45 2.01 9.85 -5.55
N ASP A 46 2.71 8.71 -5.63
CA ASP A 46 2.91 7.97 -6.88
C ASP A 46 1.97 6.76 -6.94
N ASP A 47 0.99 6.82 -7.85
CA ASP A 47 -0.03 5.79 -8.02
C ASP A 47 0.56 4.40 -8.29
N LYS A 48 1.62 4.30 -9.11
CA LYS A 48 2.22 3.01 -9.46
C LYS A 48 2.92 2.41 -8.25
N LYS A 49 3.74 3.20 -7.55
CA LYS A 49 4.42 2.74 -6.34
C LYS A 49 3.42 2.32 -5.27
N TYR A 50 2.36 3.11 -5.07
CA TYR A 50 1.33 2.82 -4.09
C TYR A 50 0.56 1.54 -4.41
N PHE A 51 0.13 1.37 -5.67
CA PHE A 51 -0.54 0.16 -6.09
C PHE A 51 0.35 -1.08 -5.93
N LEU A 52 1.62 -1.01 -6.35
CA LEU A 52 2.56 -2.12 -6.17
C LEU A 52 2.79 -2.48 -4.71
N ALA A 53 2.90 -1.48 -3.82
CA ALA A 53 3.03 -1.75 -2.39
C ALA A 53 1.80 -2.47 -1.82
N ARG A 54 0.59 -2.11 -2.27
CA ARG A 54 -0.65 -2.82 -1.88
C ARG A 54 -0.73 -4.20 -2.52
N LEU A 55 -0.33 -4.36 -3.77
CA LEU A 55 -0.25 -5.67 -4.43
C LEU A 55 0.63 -6.64 -3.62
N LEU A 56 1.82 -6.19 -3.20
CA LEU A 56 2.72 -6.98 -2.35
C LEU A 56 2.09 -7.30 -0.99
N GLN A 57 1.44 -6.31 -0.34
CA GLN A 57 0.73 -6.53 0.92
C GLN A 57 -0.36 -7.59 0.79
N ILE A 58 -1.11 -7.57 -0.32
CA ILE A 58 -2.24 -8.46 -0.56
C ILE A 58 -1.81 -9.90 -0.83
N PHE A 59 -0.66 -10.09 -1.48
CA PHE A 59 -0.07 -11.40 -1.72
C PHE A 59 0.69 -11.97 -0.52
N ALA A 60 1.10 -11.13 0.44
CA ALA A 60 1.73 -11.56 1.68
C ALA A 60 0.82 -12.48 2.53
N PRO A 61 1.38 -13.38 3.33
CA PRO A 61 0.58 -14.22 4.24
C PRO A 61 -0.05 -13.37 5.34
N GLY A 62 -1.29 -13.69 5.71
CA GLY A 62 -2.06 -13.02 6.76
C GLY A 62 -3.35 -12.36 6.27
N ILE A 63 -4.01 -11.68 7.22
CA ILE A 63 -5.24 -10.93 6.99
C ILE A 63 -4.86 -9.47 6.70
N PRO A 64 -5.00 -8.98 5.45
CA PRO A 64 -4.60 -7.62 5.13
C PRO A 64 -5.56 -6.61 5.76
N GLN A 65 -4.99 -5.59 6.42
CA GLN A 65 -5.73 -4.44 6.91
C GLN A 65 -5.43 -3.22 6.04
N ILE A 66 -6.49 -2.55 5.58
CA ILE A 66 -6.41 -1.32 4.78
C ILE A 66 -7.05 -0.19 5.57
N TYR A 67 -6.23 0.79 5.95
CA TYR A 67 -6.72 2.00 6.62
C TYR A 67 -7.47 2.89 5.63
N TYR A 68 -8.55 3.56 6.06
CA TYR A 68 -9.47 4.27 5.17
C TYR A 68 -8.79 5.38 4.35
N VAL A 69 -7.88 6.16 4.94
CA VAL A 69 -7.09 7.17 4.18
C VAL A 69 -6.28 6.49 3.09
N GLY A 70 -5.72 5.31 3.37
CA GLY A 70 -5.02 4.50 2.38
C GLY A 70 -5.95 3.96 1.29
N LEU A 71 -7.15 3.49 1.64
CA LEU A 71 -8.11 2.98 0.66
C LEU A 71 -8.40 4.03 -0.43
N LEU A 72 -8.50 5.30 -0.03
CA LEU A 72 -8.77 6.43 -0.92
C LEU A 72 -7.51 7.07 -1.52
N ALA A 73 -6.33 6.46 -1.33
CA ALA A 73 -5.04 7.02 -1.74
C ALA A 73 -4.88 8.49 -1.30
N GLY A 74 -5.22 8.76 -0.03
CA GLY A 74 -5.22 10.08 0.57
C GLY A 74 -3.83 10.63 0.83
N GLU A 75 -3.67 11.92 0.60
CA GLU A 75 -2.42 12.65 0.86
C GLU A 75 -2.36 13.19 2.29
N ASN A 76 -1.17 13.64 2.70
CA ASN A 76 -0.95 14.32 3.97
C ASN A 76 -1.88 15.54 4.16
N ASP A 77 -2.71 15.50 5.20
CA ASP A 77 -3.55 16.65 5.58
C ASP A 77 -2.78 17.65 6.42
N ILE A 78 -2.03 18.50 5.74
CA ILE A 78 -1.26 19.58 6.37
C ILE A 78 -2.17 20.63 7.01
N LYS A 79 -3.38 20.83 6.48
CA LYS A 79 -4.30 21.86 7.00
C LYS A 79 -4.84 21.45 8.36
N LEU A 80 -5.31 20.20 8.49
CA LEU A 80 -5.79 19.68 9.76
C LEU A 80 -4.66 19.62 10.79
N LEU A 81 -3.51 19.09 10.40
CA LEU A 81 -2.31 19.06 11.24
C LEU A 81 -1.94 20.44 11.80
N GLU A 82 -1.91 21.47 10.95
CA GLU A 82 -1.54 22.83 11.39
C GLU A 82 -2.64 23.48 12.24
N LYS A 83 -3.91 23.11 12.03
CA LYS A 83 -5.05 23.57 12.83
C LYS A 83 -5.08 22.94 14.22
N THR A 84 -4.82 21.64 14.34
CA THR A 84 -4.93 20.91 15.61
C THR A 84 -3.63 20.85 16.38
N LYS A 85 -2.49 20.98 15.69
CA LYS A 85 -1.14 20.74 16.22
C LYS A 85 -0.92 19.31 16.72
N GLU A 86 -1.77 18.38 16.32
CA GLU A 86 -1.63 16.95 16.62
C GLU A 86 -0.97 16.22 15.46
N GLY A 87 0.26 15.72 15.65
CA GLY A 87 1.10 15.15 14.60
C GLY A 87 0.42 14.07 13.75
N ARG A 88 -0.40 13.23 14.37
CA ARG A 88 -1.07 12.10 13.71
C ARG A 88 -2.22 12.52 12.78
N ASP A 89 -2.76 13.72 12.97
CA ASP A 89 -3.88 14.22 12.15
C ASP A 89 -3.49 14.41 10.68
N ILE A 90 -2.20 14.46 10.38
CA ILE A 90 -1.69 14.42 9.00
C ILE A 90 -2.22 13.20 8.21
N ASN A 91 -2.56 12.10 8.89
CA ASN A 91 -3.10 10.89 8.30
C ASN A 91 -4.50 10.56 8.86
N HIS A 92 -5.26 11.56 9.34
CA HIS A 92 -6.63 11.39 9.83
C HIS A 92 -7.64 12.34 9.15
N HIS A 93 -7.50 12.52 7.83
CA HIS A 93 -8.40 13.41 7.08
C HIS A 93 -9.87 12.99 7.23
N TYR A 94 -10.74 13.96 7.53
CA TYR A 94 -12.18 13.76 7.60
C TYR A 94 -12.79 13.89 6.20
N TYR A 95 -13.13 12.75 5.59
CA TYR A 95 -13.72 12.72 4.26
C TYR A 95 -15.23 12.97 4.32
N GLU A 96 -15.70 13.93 3.53
CA GLU A 96 -17.12 14.14 3.27
C GLU A 96 -17.61 13.19 2.16
N LEU A 97 -18.91 12.92 2.10
CA LEU A 97 -19.48 11.97 1.12
C LEU A 97 -19.21 12.35 -0.34
N ASP A 98 -19.27 13.65 -0.66
CA ASP A 98 -19.00 14.14 -2.01
C ASP A 98 -17.53 14.00 -2.39
N GLU A 99 -16.63 14.09 -1.41
CA GLU A 99 -15.21 13.83 -1.62
C GLU A 99 -14.97 12.34 -1.87
N ILE A 100 -15.59 11.46 -1.07
CA ILE A 100 -15.49 10.01 -1.28
C ILE A 100 -15.96 9.65 -2.68
N GLU A 101 -17.11 10.18 -3.11
CA GLU A 101 -17.66 9.95 -4.44
C GLU A 101 -16.67 10.32 -5.55
N LYS A 102 -15.91 11.41 -5.38
CA LYS A 102 -14.84 11.82 -6.32
C LYS A 102 -13.61 10.91 -6.21
N GLN A 103 -13.15 10.60 -5.00
CA GLN A 103 -11.93 9.82 -4.77
C GLN A 103 -12.06 8.40 -5.32
N VAL A 104 -13.21 7.75 -5.15
CA VAL A 104 -13.45 6.40 -5.70
C VAL A 104 -13.46 6.36 -7.23
N GLN A 105 -13.56 7.52 -7.90
CA GLN A 105 -13.41 7.59 -9.35
C GLN A 105 -11.96 7.57 -9.84
N ARG A 106 -10.98 7.85 -8.96
CA ARG A 106 -9.56 7.86 -9.34
C ARG A 106 -9.11 6.48 -9.83
N PRO A 107 -8.32 6.40 -10.90
CA PRO A 107 -7.85 5.12 -11.44
C PRO A 107 -7.17 4.22 -10.40
N VAL A 108 -6.25 4.76 -9.59
CA VAL A 108 -5.56 4.00 -8.54
C VAL A 108 -6.52 3.41 -7.50
N VAL A 109 -7.56 4.16 -7.11
CA VAL A 109 -8.55 3.70 -6.13
C VAL A 109 -9.43 2.60 -6.71
N LYS A 110 -9.85 2.72 -7.98
CA LYS A 110 -10.56 1.65 -8.69
C LYS A 110 -9.74 0.37 -8.79
N SER A 111 -8.46 0.47 -9.17
CA SER A 111 -7.56 -0.68 -9.22
C SER A 111 -7.38 -1.30 -7.84
N LEU A 112 -7.27 -0.51 -6.77
CA LEU A 112 -7.20 -1.00 -5.39
C LEU A 112 -8.45 -1.76 -4.98
N ILE A 113 -9.64 -1.23 -5.26
CA ILE A 113 -10.92 -1.90 -4.95
C ILE A 113 -10.97 -3.27 -5.66
N LYS A 114 -10.65 -3.32 -6.95
CA LYS A 114 -10.59 -4.59 -7.69
C LYS A 114 -9.56 -5.57 -7.15
N LEU A 115 -8.40 -5.09 -6.71
CA LEU A 115 -7.39 -5.92 -6.05
C LEU A 115 -7.92 -6.53 -4.74
N LEU A 116 -8.68 -5.76 -3.97
CA LEU A 116 -9.31 -6.25 -2.73
C LEU A 116 -10.44 -7.24 -3.02
N GLU A 117 -11.27 -6.99 -4.04
CA GLU A 117 -12.28 -7.93 -4.53
C GLU A 117 -11.64 -9.25 -4.99
N PHE A 118 -10.54 -9.18 -5.74
CA PHE A 118 -9.76 -10.35 -6.14
C PHE A 118 -9.23 -11.12 -4.93
N ARG A 119 -8.61 -10.43 -3.95
CA ARG A 119 -8.10 -11.05 -2.72
C ARG A 119 -9.19 -11.74 -1.89
N ASN A 120 -10.41 -11.21 -1.92
CA ASN A 120 -11.53 -11.72 -1.15
C ASN A 120 -12.29 -12.85 -1.86
N SER A 121 -12.17 -12.96 -3.19
CA SER A 121 -12.92 -13.93 -3.99
C SER A 121 -12.08 -15.13 -4.43
N VAL A 122 -10.76 -14.99 -4.52
CA VAL A 122 -9.87 -16.03 -5.05
C VAL A 122 -9.48 -17.04 -3.96
N PRO A 123 -9.80 -18.33 -4.10
CA PRO A 123 -9.49 -19.37 -3.09
C PRO A 123 -7.99 -19.58 -2.87
N ALA A 124 -7.12 -19.17 -3.80
CA ALA A 124 -5.67 -19.31 -3.63
C ALA A 124 -5.13 -18.57 -2.39
N PHE A 125 -5.90 -17.61 -1.84
CA PHE A 125 -5.54 -16.86 -0.64
C PHE A 125 -6.08 -17.45 0.66
N ASP A 126 -6.67 -18.64 0.63
CA ASP A 126 -7.16 -19.34 1.82
C ASP A 126 -6.05 -19.49 2.89
N LEU A 127 -6.47 -19.47 4.17
CA LEU A 127 -5.55 -19.44 5.31
C LEU A 127 -4.79 -20.76 5.50
N ASP A 128 -5.36 -21.88 5.06
CA ASP A 128 -4.74 -23.21 5.10
C ASP A 128 -3.96 -23.55 3.81
N GLY A 129 -3.83 -22.57 2.91
CA GLY A 129 -3.03 -22.65 1.70
C GLY A 129 -1.53 -22.52 1.95
N SER A 130 -0.79 -22.31 0.87
CA SER A 130 0.67 -22.16 0.87
C SER A 130 1.11 -20.94 0.07
N ILE A 131 2.35 -20.53 0.30
CA ILE A 131 3.01 -19.43 -0.38
C ILE A 131 4.41 -19.86 -0.81
N GLU A 132 4.78 -19.51 -2.03
CA GLU A 132 6.13 -19.62 -2.56
C GLU A 132 6.58 -18.23 -3.03
N VAL A 133 7.86 -17.90 -2.77
CA VAL A 133 8.43 -16.60 -3.12
C VAL A 133 9.78 -16.80 -3.77
N GLU A 134 9.94 -16.20 -4.95
CA GLU A 134 11.17 -16.19 -5.71
C GLU A 134 11.62 -14.75 -5.98
N THR A 135 12.93 -14.54 -6.08
CA THR A 135 13.52 -13.25 -6.48
C THR A 135 14.44 -13.49 -7.67
N PRO A 136 13.90 -13.54 -8.91
CA PRO A 136 14.67 -13.86 -10.11
C PRO A 136 15.85 -12.91 -10.36
N SER A 137 15.75 -11.69 -9.83
CA SER A 137 16.80 -10.67 -9.87
C SER A 137 16.70 -9.74 -8.66
N GLU A 138 17.61 -8.77 -8.53
CA GLU A 138 17.62 -7.83 -7.38
C GLU A 138 16.41 -6.90 -7.30
N HIS A 139 15.61 -6.81 -8.37
CA HIS A 139 14.51 -5.88 -8.54
C HIS A 139 13.18 -6.58 -8.84
N GLU A 140 13.18 -7.90 -8.97
CA GLU A 140 12.00 -8.68 -9.28
C GLU A 140 11.63 -9.58 -8.13
N ILE A 141 10.33 -9.72 -7.90
CA ILE A 141 9.75 -10.66 -6.95
C ILE A 141 8.60 -11.40 -7.63
N VAL A 142 8.55 -12.70 -7.43
CA VAL A 142 7.43 -13.56 -7.84
C VAL A 142 6.85 -14.16 -6.59
N ILE A 143 5.56 -13.94 -6.35
CA ILE A 143 4.83 -14.51 -5.22
C ILE A 143 3.73 -15.41 -5.77
N THR A 144 3.75 -16.67 -5.39
CA THR A 144 2.73 -17.66 -5.77
C THR A 144 1.95 -18.07 -4.52
N ARG A 145 0.63 -17.93 -4.57
CA ARG A 145 -0.32 -18.37 -3.55
C ARG A 145 -1.10 -19.56 -4.08
N MET A 146 -1.27 -20.57 -3.25
CA MET A 146 -2.00 -21.79 -3.59
C MET A 146 -2.93 -22.14 -2.45
N ASN A 147 -4.15 -22.58 -2.76
CA ASN A 147 -5.02 -23.18 -1.75
C ASN A 147 -4.45 -24.53 -1.28
N LYS A 148 -5.07 -25.13 -0.26
CA LYS A 148 -4.58 -26.36 0.39
C LYS A 148 -4.35 -27.55 -0.56
N ASP A 149 -5.24 -27.75 -1.53
CA ASP A 149 -5.15 -28.83 -2.52
C ASP A 149 -4.26 -28.49 -3.73
N LYS A 150 -3.74 -27.26 -3.79
CA LYS A 150 -2.92 -26.70 -4.88
C LYS A 150 -3.61 -26.68 -6.25
N THR A 151 -4.94 -26.70 -6.30
CA THR A 151 -5.71 -26.62 -7.55
C THR A 151 -6.05 -25.19 -7.97
N LYS A 152 -6.03 -24.24 -7.02
CA LYS A 152 -6.25 -22.81 -7.27
C LYS A 152 -4.95 -22.07 -6.99
N VAL A 153 -4.41 -21.42 -8.01
CA VAL A 153 -3.10 -20.77 -7.95
C VAL A 153 -3.25 -19.31 -8.33
N ALA A 154 -2.73 -18.38 -7.53
CA ALA A 154 -2.60 -16.98 -7.90
C ALA A 154 -1.13 -16.58 -7.85
N SER A 155 -0.61 -15.96 -8.90
CA SER A 155 0.77 -15.51 -8.94
C SER A 155 0.86 -14.02 -9.27
N ALA A 156 1.81 -13.34 -8.63
CA ALA A 156 2.16 -11.95 -8.91
C ALA A 156 3.65 -11.88 -9.24
N HIS A 157 4.00 -11.47 -10.45
CA HIS A 157 5.36 -11.10 -10.85
C HIS A 157 5.43 -9.58 -10.84
N VAL A 158 6.33 -9.01 -10.04
CA VAL A 158 6.51 -7.57 -9.86
C VAL A 158 7.94 -7.18 -10.15
N ASP A 159 8.12 -6.17 -11.01
CA ASP A 159 9.39 -5.50 -11.25
C ASP A 159 9.38 -4.12 -10.58
N LEU A 160 10.18 -3.99 -9.52
CA LEU A 160 10.27 -2.81 -8.67
C LEU A 160 11.10 -1.68 -9.30
N LYS A 161 11.93 -1.96 -10.32
CA LYS A 161 12.72 -0.94 -11.02
C LYS A 161 11.88 -0.26 -12.09
N ASN A 162 11.17 -1.05 -12.89
CA ASN A 162 10.33 -0.55 -13.98
C ASN A 162 8.91 -0.21 -13.50
N LEU A 163 8.57 -0.54 -12.26
CA LEU A 163 7.26 -0.35 -11.64
C LEU A 163 6.14 -1.01 -12.46
N THR A 164 6.37 -2.26 -12.85
CA THR A 164 5.40 -3.08 -13.60
C THR A 164 5.04 -4.33 -12.84
N TYR A 165 3.90 -4.93 -13.19
CA TYR A 165 3.48 -6.20 -12.63
C TYR A 165 2.65 -7.01 -13.63
N GLN A 166 2.56 -8.30 -13.37
CA GLN A 166 1.59 -9.19 -13.97
C GLN A 166 1.00 -10.08 -12.88
N VAL A 167 -0.33 -10.15 -12.81
CA VAL A 167 -1.03 -11.09 -11.95
C VAL A 167 -1.71 -12.15 -12.80
N LYS A 168 -1.61 -13.40 -12.36
CA LYS A 168 -2.39 -14.51 -12.91
C LYS A 168 -3.23 -15.17 -11.84
N TYR A 169 -4.39 -15.66 -12.24
CA TYR A 169 -5.16 -16.65 -11.49
C TYR A 169 -5.31 -17.89 -12.38
N ASN A 170 -4.68 -18.98 -11.95
CA ASN A 170 -4.33 -20.13 -12.78
C ASN A 170 -3.60 -19.63 -14.03
N ASP A 171 -4.11 -19.94 -15.24
CA ASP A 171 -3.48 -19.53 -16.49
C ASP A 171 -3.98 -18.19 -17.04
N GLN A 172 -4.93 -17.53 -16.36
CA GLN A 172 -5.55 -16.29 -16.83
C GLN A 172 -4.87 -15.06 -16.25
N VAL A 173 -4.46 -14.12 -17.11
CA VAL A 173 -3.94 -12.81 -16.69
C VAL A 173 -5.08 -11.94 -16.17
N PHE A 174 -4.89 -11.35 -14.99
CA PHE A 174 -5.83 -10.45 -14.36
C PHE A 174 -5.34 -9.00 -14.40
N VAL A 175 -6.24 -8.06 -14.67
CA VAL A 175 -5.94 -6.63 -14.78
C VAL A 175 -6.82 -5.86 -13.79
N PHE A 176 -6.19 -4.96 -13.03
CA PHE A 176 -6.86 -4.13 -12.02
C PHE A 176 -7.13 -2.73 -12.55
#